data_AF-A0A0K1Q6Z9-F1
#
_entry.id   AF-A0A0K1Q6Z9-F1
#
_cell.length_a   1.000
_cell.length_b   1.000
_cell.length_c   1.000
_cell.angle_alpha   90.00
_cell.angle_beta   90.00
_cell.angle_gamma   90.00
#
_symmetry.space_group_name_H-M   'P 1'
#
loop_
_entity.id
_entity.type
_entity.pdbx_description
1 polymer ?
#
loop_
_entity_poly.entity_id
_entity_poly.type
_entity_poly.pdbx_seq_one_letter_code
_entity_poly.pdbx_strand_id
1 'polypeptide(L)'
;MYFELGTPGGATLEIVGDEADETDEASEERGKRREKALGRVRKFVETYVAKGKYGLYPEAEVVENVIQGLTDNLVEHGRMYCPCAPVEESKTKGSAMVCPCVPHHADIARQGYCDCALFASRDFVAQEALKKRR
;
A
#
# COMPACT_ATOMS: atom_id res chain seq x y z
N MET A 1 46.34 -15.89 56.94
CA MET A 1 47.27 -14.95 56.26
C MET A 1 47.53 -15.56 54.89
N TYR A 2 46.72 -15.19 53.88
CA TYR A 2 47.10 -14.34 52.73
C TYR A 2 48.14 -15.05 51.84
N PHE A 3 47.92 -15.38 50.56
CA PHE A 3 47.42 -14.60 49.41
C PHE A 3 46.74 -15.55 48.40
N GLU A 4 45.52 -15.29 47.89
CA GLU A 4 45.19 -14.55 46.64
C GLU A 4 45.79 -15.23 45.38
N LEU A 5 44.98 -15.98 44.61
CA LEU A 5 44.07 -15.55 43.54
C LEU A 5 44.76 -14.85 42.36
N GLY A 6 44.48 -15.36 41.15
CA GLY A 6 44.52 -14.58 39.91
C GLY A 6 45.67 -14.93 38.98
N THR A 7 45.45 -15.89 38.07
CA THR A 7 46.21 -15.94 36.82
C THR A 7 45.91 -14.65 36.03
N PRO A 8 46.93 -13.85 35.65
CA PRO A 8 46.70 -12.63 34.90
C PRO A 8 46.17 -12.99 33.51
N GLY A 9 45.00 -12.41 33.21
CA GLY A 9 44.23 -12.65 32.01
C GLY A 9 45.05 -12.45 30.74
N GLY A 10 44.94 -13.44 29.85
CA GLY A 10 45.26 -13.27 28.45
C GLY A 10 44.40 -12.17 27.87
N ALA A 11 45.06 -11.21 27.22
CA ALA A 11 44.42 -10.23 26.39
C ALA A 11 43.69 -10.95 25.23
N THR A 12 42.39 -11.13 25.36
CA THR A 12 41.52 -11.40 24.21
C THR A 12 41.04 -10.06 23.69
N LEU A 13 41.83 -9.57 22.76
CA LEU A 13 41.44 -8.96 21.49
C LEU A 13 39.94 -8.62 21.36
N GLU A 14 39.72 -7.35 21.10
CA GLU A 14 38.48 -6.69 20.72
C GLU A 14 37.70 -7.49 19.67
N ILE A 15 36.45 -7.84 19.98
CA ILE A 15 35.44 -8.09 18.94
C ILE A 15 34.80 -6.74 18.66
N VAL A 16 35.44 -6.01 17.75
CA VAL A 16 34.78 -4.99 16.94
C VAL A 16 33.94 -5.68 15.87
N GLY A 17 32.75 -5.12 15.61
CA GLY A 17 32.10 -5.19 14.31
C GLY A 17 31.14 -6.35 14.07
N ASP A 18 29.85 -6.06 14.22
CA ASP A 18 28.85 -6.45 13.22
C ASP A 18 27.75 -5.35 13.20
N GLU A 19 28.20 -4.10 13.08
CA GLU A 19 27.38 -3.08 12.42
C GLU A 19 27.34 -3.51 10.95
N ALA A 20 26.36 -4.34 10.62
CA ALA A 20 26.00 -4.62 9.26
C ALA A 20 25.64 -3.29 8.61
N ASP A 21 26.58 -2.80 7.81
CA ASP A 21 26.41 -1.86 6.73
C ASP A 21 25.19 -2.29 5.89
N GLU A 22 24.00 -1.82 6.27
CA GLU A 22 22.76 -2.04 5.54
C GLU A 22 22.81 -1.17 4.26
N THR A 23 23.45 -1.75 3.25
CA THR A 23 23.80 -1.16 1.95
C THR A 23 22.69 -0.34 1.27
N ASP A 24 23.08 0.80 0.70
CA ASP A 24 22.28 1.69 -0.15
C ASP A 24 21.61 0.97 -1.34
N GLU A 25 22.16 -0.14 -1.84
CA GLU A 25 21.66 -0.88 -2.99
C GLU A 25 20.27 -1.52 -2.75
N ALA A 26 20.02 -2.02 -1.54
CA ALA A 26 18.73 -2.65 -1.19
C ALA A 26 17.59 -1.62 -1.13
N SER A 27 17.91 -0.40 -0.72
CA SER A 27 17.00 0.75 -0.69
C SER A 27 16.59 1.16 -2.11
N GLU A 28 17.56 1.22 -3.04
CA GLU A 28 17.33 1.57 -4.43
C GLU A 28 16.48 0.53 -5.17
N GLU A 29 16.76 -0.76 -4.98
CA GLU A 29 15.99 -1.81 -5.63
C GLU A 29 14.52 -1.82 -5.17
N ARG A 30 14.29 -1.60 -3.87
CA ARG A 30 12.94 -1.46 -3.30
C ARG A 30 12.20 -0.26 -3.91
N GLY A 31 12.88 0.88 -4.05
CA GLY A 31 12.32 2.07 -4.70
C GLY A 31 11.86 1.78 -6.13
N LYS A 32 12.72 1.14 -6.93
CA LYS A 32 12.43 0.79 -8.33
C LYS A 32 11.26 -0.19 -8.47
N ARG A 33 11.16 -1.18 -7.57
CA ARG A 33 10.03 -2.11 -7.51
C ARG A 33 8.72 -1.37 -7.22
N ARG A 34 8.74 -0.44 -6.27
CA ARG A 34 7.57 0.35 -5.88
C ARG A 34 7.12 1.28 -7.00
N GLU A 35 8.04 1.97 -7.66
CA GLU A 35 7.73 2.82 -8.82
C GLU A 35 7.06 2.03 -9.95
N LYS A 36 7.60 0.85 -10.29
CA LYS A 36 7.00 -0.03 -11.29
C LYS A 36 5.60 -0.50 -10.87
N ALA A 37 5.41 -0.81 -9.59
CA ALA A 37 4.10 -1.18 -9.04
C ALA A 37 3.11 -0.02 -9.14
N LEU A 38 3.52 1.20 -8.78
CA LEU A 38 2.71 2.41 -8.90
C LEU A 38 2.23 2.63 -10.34
N GLY A 39 3.13 2.51 -11.31
CA GLY A 39 2.78 2.61 -12.73
C GLY A 39 1.73 1.57 -13.16
N ARG A 40 1.81 0.34 -12.64
CA ARG A 40 0.81 -0.71 -12.90
C ARG A 40 -0.54 -0.37 -12.28
N VAL A 41 -0.56 0.11 -11.04
CA VAL A 41 -1.79 0.50 -10.34
C VAL A 41 -2.46 1.68 -11.05
N ARG A 42 -1.70 2.73 -11.40
CA ARG A 42 -2.24 3.89 -12.15
C ARG A 42 -2.84 3.46 -13.48
N LYS A 43 -2.12 2.66 -14.26
CA LYS A 43 -2.62 2.15 -15.55
C LYS A 43 -3.89 1.32 -15.37
N PHE A 44 -3.97 0.52 -14.31
CA PHE A 44 -5.19 -0.22 -13.97
C PHE A 44 -6.36 0.74 -13.69
N VAL A 45 -6.16 1.73 -12.81
CA VAL A 45 -7.19 2.72 -12.45
C VAL A 45 -7.67 3.50 -13.68
N GLU A 46 -6.75 4.02 -14.48
CA GLU A 46 -7.06 4.74 -15.73
C GLU A 46 -7.86 3.88 -16.70
N THR A 47 -7.42 2.64 -16.93
CA THR A 47 -8.10 1.72 -17.84
C THR A 47 -9.50 1.36 -17.32
N TYR A 48 -9.64 1.18 -16.01
CA TYR A 48 -10.91 0.85 -15.37
C TYR A 48 -11.93 1.98 -15.54
N VAL A 49 -11.52 3.23 -15.31
CA VAL A 49 -12.38 4.41 -15.49
C VAL A 49 -12.69 4.65 -16.97
N ALA A 50 -11.70 4.52 -17.86
CA ALA A 50 -11.88 4.77 -19.29
C ALA A 50 -12.85 3.79 -19.95
N LYS A 51 -12.84 2.51 -19.55
CA LYS A 51 -13.72 1.46 -20.09
C LYS A 51 -15.02 1.29 -19.30
N GLY A 52 -15.07 1.82 -18.09
CA GLY A 52 -16.13 1.59 -17.13
C GLY A 52 -17.21 2.67 -17.12
N LYS A 53 -18.23 2.42 -16.30
CA LYS A 53 -19.33 3.36 -16.02
C LYS A 53 -19.10 4.24 -14.79
N TYR A 54 -17.98 4.05 -14.10
CA TYR A 54 -17.60 4.81 -12.91
C TYR A 54 -16.55 5.87 -13.24
N GLY A 55 -16.50 6.93 -12.43
CA GLY A 55 -15.44 7.91 -12.40
C GLY A 55 -14.53 7.72 -11.19
N LEU A 56 -13.53 8.59 -11.07
CA LEU A 56 -12.76 8.73 -9.83
C LEU A 56 -13.58 9.48 -8.79
N TYR A 57 -13.27 9.24 -7.52
CA TYR A 57 -13.84 10.04 -6.45
C TYR A 57 -13.41 11.52 -6.59
N PRO A 58 -14.26 12.51 -6.27
CA PRO A 58 -14.00 13.92 -6.55
C PRO A 58 -12.83 14.55 -5.79
N GLU A 59 -12.27 13.87 -4.79
CA GLU A 59 -11.17 14.35 -3.98
C GLU A 59 -9.87 13.64 -4.36
N ALA A 60 -8.95 14.38 -4.98
CA ALA A 60 -7.76 13.81 -5.61
C ALA A 60 -6.78 13.24 -4.58
N GLU A 61 -6.67 13.87 -3.40
CA GLU A 61 -5.82 13.39 -2.31
C GLU A 61 -6.28 12.03 -1.78
N VAL A 62 -7.60 11.82 -1.66
CA VAL A 62 -8.19 10.54 -1.24
C VAL A 62 -7.89 9.46 -2.28
N VAL A 63 -8.10 9.77 -3.57
CA VAL A 63 -7.79 8.85 -4.67
C VAL A 63 -6.32 8.45 -4.67
N GLU A 64 -5.43 9.43 -4.51
CA GLU A 64 -3.98 9.19 -4.50
C GLU A 64 -3.58 8.31 -3.31
N ASN A 65 -4.09 8.57 -2.11
CA ASN A 65 -3.83 7.74 -0.93
C ASN A 65 -4.23 6.28 -1.15
N VAL A 66 -5.36 6.04 -1.81
CA VAL A 66 -5.82 4.67 -2.12
C VAL A 66 -4.93 4.01 -3.18
N ILE A 67 -4.48 4.75 -4.19
CA ILE A 67 -3.51 4.27 -5.19
C ILE A 67 -2.20 3.87 -4.53
N GLN A 68 -1.71 4.65 -3.58
CA GLN A 68 -0.51 4.33 -2.81
C GLN A 68 -0.71 3.05 -1.98
N GLY A 69 -1.82 2.92 -1.25
CA GLY A 69 -2.12 1.70 -0.48
C GLY A 69 -2.26 0.45 -1.35
N LEU A 70 -2.88 0.56 -2.54
CA LEU A 70 -2.91 -0.53 -3.52
C LEU A 70 -1.52 -0.90 -4.03
N THR A 71 -0.64 0.09 -4.19
CA THR A 71 0.75 -0.08 -4.62
C THR A 71 1.55 -0.81 -3.55
N ASP A 72 1.43 -0.41 -2.30
CA ASP A 72 2.15 -1.03 -1.18
C ASP A 72 1.70 -2.49 -1.01
N ASN A 73 0.40 -2.76 -1.05
CA ASN A 73 -0.14 -4.13 -1.04
C ASN A 73 0.37 -4.98 -2.21
N LEU A 74 0.50 -4.38 -3.40
CA LEU A 74 1.06 -5.07 -4.56
C LEU A 74 2.55 -5.40 -4.39
N VAL A 75 3.33 -4.50 -3.76
CA VAL A 75 4.77 -4.70 -3.53
C VAL A 75 5.02 -5.73 -2.42
N GLU A 76 4.26 -5.66 -1.33
CA GLU A 76 4.46 -6.47 -0.12
C GLU A 76 3.78 -7.84 -0.19
N HIS A 77 2.62 -7.93 -0.85
CA HIS A 77 1.81 -9.14 -0.87
C HIS A 77 1.59 -9.70 -2.29
N GLY A 78 2.11 -9.02 -3.32
CA GLY A 78 2.01 -9.45 -4.72
C GLY A 78 0.63 -9.27 -5.33
N ARG A 79 -0.33 -8.68 -4.61
CA ARG A 79 -1.73 -8.52 -5.03
C ARG A 79 -2.28 -7.17 -4.59
N MET A 80 -3.12 -6.58 -5.44
CA MET A 80 -3.78 -5.29 -5.17
C MET A 80 -4.98 -5.48 -4.22
N TYR A 81 -4.73 -5.95 -3.00
CA TYR A 81 -5.78 -6.06 -1.97
C TYR A 81 -6.34 -4.69 -1.61
N CYS A 82 -7.65 -4.61 -1.29
CA CYS A 82 -8.25 -3.34 -0.89
C CYS A 82 -7.51 -2.76 0.33
N PRO A 83 -6.99 -1.53 0.26
CA PRO A 83 -6.36 -0.90 1.42
C PRO A 83 -7.38 -0.52 2.51
N CYS A 84 -8.68 -0.62 2.21
CA CYS A 84 -9.78 -0.38 3.14
C CYS A 84 -10.05 -1.52 4.13
N ALA A 85 -9.46 -2.70 3.91
CA ALA A 85 -9.71 -3.89 4.70
C ALA A 85 -8.40 -4.43 5.30
N PRO A 86 -8.44 -5.12 6.45
CA PRO A 86 -7.26 -5.77 6.99
C PRO A 86 -6.64 -6.74 5.98
N VAL A 87 -5.33 -6.68 5.80
CA VAL A 87 -4.64 -7.50 4.80
C VAL A 87 -4.74 -8.99 5.13
N GLU A 88 -4.64 -9.38 6.40
CA GLU A 88 -4.74 -10.79 6.80
C GLU A 88 -6.10 -11.41 6.48
N GLU A 89 -7.16 -10.65 6.67
CA GLU A 89 -8.50 -11.05 6.23
C GLU A 89 -8.60 -11.10 4.70
N SER A 90 -7.97 -10.14 4.02
CA SER A 90 -7.93 -10.08 2.56
C SER A 90 -7.17 -11.27 1.94
N LYS A 91 -6.08 -11.72 2.57
CA LYS A 91 -5.36 -12.94 2.19
C LYS A 91 -6.23 -14.17 2.33
N THR A 92 -7.01 -14.26 3.41
CA THR A 92 -7.94 -15.37 3.66
C THR A 92 -9.06 -15.41 2.61
N LYS A 93 -9.63 -14.25 2.26
CA LYS A 93 -10.66 -14.12 1.22
C LYS A 93 -10.09 -14.16 -0.21
N GLY A 94 -8.78 -14.04 -0.36
CA GLY A 94 -8.05 -14.12 -1.62
C GLY A 94 -8.56 -13.13 -2.67
N SER A 95 -8.84 -13.65 -3.88
CA SER A 95 -9.21 -12.84 -5.03
C SER A 95 -10.46 -11.98 -4.83
N ALA A 96 -11.33 -12.32 -3.86
CA ALA A 96 -12.52 -11.53 -3.56
C ALA A 96 -12.19 -10.11 -3.03
N MET A 97 -11.00 -9.94 -2.45
CA MET A 97 -10.53 -8.67 -1.89
C MET A 97 -9.51 -7.96 -2.78
N VAL A 98 -9.19 -8.53 -3.96
CA VAL A 98 -8.31 -7.88 -4.95
C VAL A 98 -9.14 -6.90 -5.78
N CYS A 99 -8.63 -5.69 -5.98
CA CYS A 99 -9.33 -4.63 -6.73
C CYS A 99 -9.53 -5.02 -8.22
N PRO A 100 -10.73 -4.88 -8.80
CA PRO A 100 -12.00 -4.51 -8.18
C PRO A 100 -12.56 -5.65 -7.31
N CYS A 101 -12.76 -5.38 -6.02
CA CYS A 101 -13.21 -6.39 -5.05
C CYS A 101 -14.70 -6.73 -5.24
N VAL A 102 -15.14 -7.86 -4.68
CA VAL A 102 -16.55 -8.30 -4.76
C VAL A 102 -17.56 -7.22 -4.30
N PRO A 103 -17.37 -6.50 -3.17
CA PRO A 103 -18.36 -5.52 -2.73
C PRO A 103 -18.38 -4.23 -3.57
N HIS A 104 -17.35 -3.98 -4.39
CA HIS A 104 -17.15 -2.73 -5.12
C HIS A 104 -18.41 -2.17 -5.82
N HIS A 105 -19.11 -3.02 -6.58
CA HIS A 105 -20.31 -2.60 -7.31
C HIS A 105 -21.49 -2.32 -6.39
N ALA A 106 -21.64 -3.11 -5.32
CA ALA A 106 -22.71 -2.95 -4.34
C ALA A 106 -22.52 -1.67 -3.52
N ASP A 107 -21.29 -1.33 -3.15
CA ASP A 107 -20.98 -0.11 -2.42
C ASP A 107 -21.31 1.14 -3.25
N ILE A 108 -20.87 1.17 -4.51
CA ILE A 108 -21.20 2.29 -5.41
C ILE A 108 -22.71 2.40 -5.63
N ALA A 109 -23.42 1.28 -5.77
CA ALA A 109 -24.88 1.31 -5.92
C ALA A 109 -25.59 1.83 -4.66
N ARG A 110 -25.07 1.52 -3.47
CA ARG A 110 -25.65 1.89 -2.18
C ARG A 110 -25.49 3.37 -1.85
N GLN A 111 -24.28 3.93 -2.02
CA GLN A 111 -23.95 5.28 -1.54
C GLN A 111 -23.35 6.20 -2.61
N GLY A 112 -23.24 5.73 -3.86
CA GLY A 112 -22.71 6.50 -4.98
C GLY A 112 -21.19 6.42 -5.14
N TYR A 113 -20.47 5.82 -4.19
CA TYR A 113 -19.01 5.61 -4.26
C TYR A 113 -18.59 4.32 -3.54
N CYS A 114 -17.44 3.76 -3.94
CA CYS A 114 -16.86 2.56 -3.33
C CYS A 114 -16.39 2.89 -1.91
N ASP A 115 -16.44 1.96 -0.95
CA ASP A 115 -16.10 2.26 0.46
C ASP A 115 -14.68 2.82 0.66
N CYS A 116 -13.72 2.44 -0.19
CA CYS A 116 -12.38 3.01 -0.18
C CYS A 116 -12.27 4.41 -0.81
N ALA A 117 -13.34 4.94 -1.39
CA ALA A 117 -13.36 6.23 -2.11
C ALA A 117 -12.35 6.36 -3.27
N LEU A 118 -12.01 5.25 -3.94
CA LEU A 118 -11.24 5.31 -5.21
C LEU A 118 -12.15 5.64 -6.40
N PHE A 119 -13.31 5.00 -6.46
CA PHE A 119 -14.23 5.07 -7.59
C PHE A 119 -15.61 5.54 -7.12
N ALA A 120 -16.28 6.29 -7.98
CA ALA A 120 -17.63 6.81 -7.75
C ALA A 120 -18.52 6.68 -8.99
N SER A 121 -19.83 6.64 -8.77
CA SER A 121 -20.81 6.81 -9.83
C SER A 121 -20.65 8.19 -10.48
N ARG A 122 -20.89 8.28 -11.79
CA ARG A 122 -20.81 9.56 -12.52
C ARG A 122 -21.81 10.58 -11.96
N ASP A 123 -22.96 10.12 -11.49
CA ASP A 123 -23.98 10.96 -10.87
C ASP A 123 -23.45 11.60 -9.57
N PHE A 124 -22.85 10.80 -8.69
CA PHE A 124 -22.23 11.32 -7.46
C PHE A 124 -21.16 12.38 -7.77
N VAL A 125 -20.27 12.09 -8.72
CA VAL A 125 -19.20 13.03 -9.13
C VAL A 125 -19.80 14.33 -9.67
N ALA A 126 -20.84 14.27 -10.49
CA ALA A 126 -21.51 15.45 -11.02
C ALA A 126 -22.17 16.28 -9.92
N GLN A 127 -22.82 15.64 -8.94
CA GLN A 127 -23.44 16.34 -7.80
C GLN A 127 -22.41 17.06 -6.93
N GLU A 128 -21.29 16.40 -6.61
CA GLU A 128 -20.22 17.03 -5.83
C GLU A 128 -19.58 18.22 -6.57
N ALA A 129 -19.43 18.12 -7.90
CA ALA A 129 -18.95 19.23 -8.71
C ALA A 129 -19.91 20.44 -8.69
N LEU A 130 -21.23 20.22 -8.63
CA LEU A 130 -22.22 21.30 -8.51
C LEU A 130 -22.17 21.96 -7.13
N LYS A 131 -22.00 21.17 -6.05
CA LYS A 131 -21.89 21.71 -4.68
C LYS A 131 -20.67 22.60 -4.51
N LYS A 132 -19.51 22.20 -5.04
CA LYS A 132 -18.26 22.99 -4.97
C LYS A 132 -18.34 24.33 -5.71
N ARG A 133 -19.32 24.52 -6.61
CA ARG A 133 -19.53 25.75 -7.40
C ARG A 133 -20.49 26.75 -6.76
N ARG A 134 -21.13 26.38 -5.66
CA ARG A 134 -22.13 27.17 -4.96
C ARG A 134 -21.54 27.76 -3.68
#